data_AF-A0A4S8MX19-F1
#
_entry.id   AF-A0A4S8MX19-F1
#
_cell.length_a   1.000
_cell.length_b   1.000
_cell.length_c   1.000
_cell.angle_alpha   90.00
_cell.angle_beta   90.00
_cell.angle_gamma   90.00
#
_symmetry.space_group_name_H-M   'P 1'
#
loop_
_entity.id
_entity.type
_entity.pdbx_description
1 polymer ?
#
loop_
_entity_poly.entity_id
_entity_poly.type
_entity_poly.pdbx_seq_one_letter_code
_entity_poly.pdbx_strand_id
1 'polypeptide(L)'
;MSSMILPSASFETRSEIAGATCALSYTLDVPTIIQSVNDGAGANVHFIGTTRNSFQGKVVTRLEYQAYSKLAIKTMAEIVGTAFENFKPIRCAVHHRLGTVPVGEPSIVVAVSAPHRKEAFRACEFILEEVKRKAQIWKRGKLDIILSYSI
;
A
#
# COMPACT_ATOMS: atom_id res chain seq x y z
N MET A 1 25.70 -12.84 26.05
CA MET A 1 25.79 -12.41 24.64
C MET A 1 25.02 -13.40 23.79
N SER A 2 23.79 -13.06 23.44
CA SER A 2 23.09 -13.60 22.27
C SER A 2 22.08 -12.52 21.89
N SER A 3 22.50 -11.61 21.02
CA SER A 3 21.57 -10.73 20.34
C SER A 3 20.67 -11.63 19.51
N MET A 4 19.44 -11.87 19.98
CA MET A 4 18.36 -12.33 19.11
C MET A 4 18.18 -11.27 18.03
N ILE A 5 18.88 -11.45 16.92
CA ILE A 5 18.61 -10.75 15.68
C ILE A 5 17.26 -11.32 15.24
N LEU A 6 16.17 -10.68 15.69
CA LEU A 6 14.92 -10.76 14.95
C LEU A 6 15.30 -10.32 13.53
N PRO A 7 15.16 -11.16 12.49
CA PRO A 7 15.28 -10.66 11.13
C PRO A 7 14.36 -9.44 11.05
N SER A 8 14.88 -8.29 10.60
CA SER A 8 14.11 -7.06 10.61
C SER A 8 12.77 -7.34 9.93
N ALA A 9 11.68 -7.37 10.71
CA ALA A 9 10.39 -7.82 10.20
C ALA A 9 9.98 -7.02 8.95
N SER A 10 10.43 -5.76 8.92
CA SER A 10 10.35 -4.83 7.81
C SER A 10 11.58 -4.94 6.90
N PHE A 11 11.36 -5.29 5.64
CA PHE A 11 12.36 -5.30 4.58
C PHE A 11 11.65 -5.13 3.23
N GLU A 12 12.39 -4.69 2.21
CA GLU A 12 11.81 -4.49 0.88
C GLU A 12 11.48 -5.84 0.23
N THR A 13 10.30 -5.94 -0.34
CA THR A 13 9.87 -7.17 -1.01
C THR A 13 8.81 -6.84 -2.05
N ARG A 14 8.75 -7.66 -3.11
CA ARG A 14 7.84 -7.50 -4.23
C ARG A 14 7.24 -8.86 -4.58
N SER A 15 5.99 -8.84 -5.02
CA SER A 15 5.31 -9.97 -5.62
C SER A 15 4.70 -9.54 -6.94
N GLU A 16 4.91 -10.35 -7.97
CA GLU A 16 4.32 -10.18 -9.28
C GLU A 16 3.33 -11.31 -9.52
N ILE A 17 2.13 -10.93 -9.94
CA ILE A 17 1.06 -11.83 -10.36
C ILE A 17 0.68 -11.38 -11.77
N ALA A 18 0.10 -12.27 -12.59
CA ALA A 18 -0.33 -11.91 -13.93
C ALA A 18 -1.25 -10.67 -13.89
N GLY A 19 -0.76 -9.53 -14.40
CA GLY A 19 -1.47 -8.25 -14.41
C GLY A 19 -1.40 -7.43 -13.12
N ALA A 20 -0.69 -7.88 -12.07
CA ALA A 20 -0.58 -7.14 -10.81
C ALA A 20 0.82 -7.12 -10.19
N THR A 21 1.16 -6.01 -9.54
CA THR A 21 2.40 -5.88 -8.76
C THR A 21 2.11 -5.40 -7.34
N CYS A 22 2.59 -6.13 -6.34
CA CYS A 22 2.56 -5.71 -4.95
C CYS A 22 3.99 -5.42 -4.48
N ALA A 23 4.21 -4.36 -3.69
CA ALA A 23 5.53 -4.08 -3.15
C ALA A 23 5.50 -3.40 -1.78
N LEU A 24 6.49 -3.74 -0.96
CA LEU A 24 6.92 -3.00 0.22
C LEU A 24 8.29 -2.41 -0.07
N SER A 25 8.46 -1.10 0.13
CA SER A 25 9.69 -0.38 -0.22
C SER A 25 9.91 0.82 0.70
N TYR A 26 11.13 1.35 0.78
CA TYR A 26 11.41 2.54 1.60
C TYR A 26 11.13 3.87 0.88
N THR A 27 10.88 3.82 -0.42
CA THR A 27 10.53 4.96 -1.28
C THR A 27 9.42 4.58 -2.25
N LEU A 28 8.61 5.56 -2.67
CA LEU A 28 7.57 5.34 -3.66
C LEU A 28 7.79 6.30 -4.84
N ASP A 29 8.09 5.74 -6.01
CA ASP A 29 8.07 6.47 -7.27
C ASP A 29 6.65 6.41 -7.85
N VAL A 30 5.83 7.39 -7.48
CA VAL A 30 4.41 7.43 -7.85
C VAL A 30 4.21 7.44 -9.38
N PRO A 31 4.91 8.27 -10.18
CA PRO A 31 4.83 8.20 -11.64
C PRO A 31 5.11 6.80 -12.20
N THR A 32 6.19 6.14 -11.75
CA THR A 32 6.55 4.80 -12.23
C THR A 32 5.50 3.76 -11.84
N ILE A 33 4.93 3.85 -10.62
CA ILE A 33 3.85 2.95 -10.18
C ILE A 33 2.58 3.15 -11.00
N ILE A 34 2.21 4.39 -11.32
CA ILE A 34 1.05 4.70 -12.18
C ILE A 34 1.26 4.17 -13.59
N GLN A 35 2.47 4.34 -14.14
CA GLN A 35 2.77 3.90 -15.51
C GLN A 35 2.77 2.37 -15.64
N SER A 36 3.06 1.61 -14.57
CA SER A 36 3.16 0.14 -14.62
C SER A 36 1.83 -0.56 -14.93
N VAL A 37 0.70 0.10 -14.65
CA VAL A 37 -0.65 -0.43 -14.92
C VAL A 37 -1.21 0.06 -16.26
N ASN A 38 -0.58 1.05 -16.90
CA ASN A 38 -1.07 1.61 -18.14
C ASN A 38 -0.80 0.66 -19.32
N ASP A 39 -1.85 -0.03 -19.75
CA ASP A 39 -1.86 -1.00 -20.85
C ASP A 39 -2.72 -0.56 -22.05
N GLY A 40 -3.07 0.72 -22.12
CA GLY A 40 -3.98 1.26 -23.14
C GLY A 40 -5.46 1.13 -22.79
N ALA A 41 -5.81 0.71 -21.56
CA ALA A 41 -7.18 0.69 -21.10
C ALA A 41 -7.81 2.10 -20.97
N GLY A 42 -9.13 2.17 -21.16
CA GLY A 42 -9.88 3.44 -21.22
C GLY A 42 -10.06 4.16 -19.88
N ALA A 43 -9.72 3.53 -18.75
CA ALA A 43 -9.75 4.15 -17.44
C ALA A 43 -8.53 3.76 -16.60
N ASN A 44 -7.93 4.75 -15.96
CA ASN A 44 -6.87 4.61 -14.96
C ASN A 44 -7.31 5.34 -13.69
N VAL A 45 -7.37 4.62 -12.57
CA VAL A 45 -7.77 5.15 -11.26
C VAL A 45 -6.65 4.88 -10.27
N HIS A 46 -6.31 5.90 -9.49
CA HIS A 46 -5.22 5.84 -8.52
C HIS A 46 -5.64 6.42 -7.18
N PHE A 47 -5.28 5.72 -6.11
CA PHE A 47 -5.31 6.26 -4.76
C PHE A 47 -3.89 6.45 -4.26
N ILE A 48 -3.59 7.64 -3.74
CA ILE A 48 -2.30 7.98 -3.12
C ILE A 48 -2.60 8.42 -1.69
N GLY A 49 -2.26 7.58 -0.72
CA GLY A 49 -2.41 7.92 0.70
C GLY A 49 -1.20 8.71 1.17
N THR A 50 -1.39 9.95 1.61
CA THR A 50 -0.31 10.81 2.11
C THR A 50 -0.38 11.03 3.62
N THR A 51 0.78 11.30 4.23
CA THR A 51 0.84 11.69 5.65
C THR A 51 0.26 13.09 5.83
N ARG A 52 -0.75 13.21 6.68
CA ARG A 52 -1.35 14.50 7.08
C ARG A 52 -0.54 15.15 8.20
N ASN A 53 -0.62 16.48 8.29
CA ASN A 53 0.08 17.29 9.29
C ASN A 53 -0.62 17.33 10.67
N SER A 54 -1.77 16.70 10.82
CA SER A 54 -2.56 16.74 12.05
C SER A 54 -3.28 15.42 12.30
N PHE A 55 -3.40 15.07 13.58
CA PHE A 55 -4.17 13.92 14.03
C PHE A 55 -4.66 14.15 15.46
N GLN A 56 -5.96 14.00 15.72
CA GLN A 56 -6.57 14.24 17.05
C GLN A 56 -6.11 15.55 17.74
N GLY A 57 -6.03 16.64 16.98
CA GLY A 57 -5.68 17.96 17.51
C GLY A 57 -4.20 18.19 17.80
N LYS A 58 -3.29 17.26 17.50
CA LYS A 58 -1.84 17.50 17.61
C LYS A 58 -1.13 17.42 16.25
N VAL A 59 0.01 18.09 16.19
CA VAL A 59 0.83 18.24 14.98
C VAL A 59 1.58 16.94 14.72
N VAL A 60 1.48 16.45 13.48
CA VAL A 60 2.22 15.29 12.99
C VAL A 60 3.30 15.80 12.04
N THR A 61 4.54 15.37 12.24
CA THR A 61 5.68 15.72 11.34
C THR A 61 6.05 14.58 10.40
N ARG A 62 5.77 13.34 10.80
CA ARG A 62 5.99 12.11 10.04
C ARG A 62 5.15 10.97 10.59
N LEU A 63 5.01 9.93 9.78
CA LEU A 63 4.63 8.59 10.22
C LEU A 63 5.82 7.65 10.09
N GLU A 64 5.84 6.58 10.88
CA GLU A 64 6.82 5.51 10.74
C GLU A 64 6.08 4.21 10.51
N TYR A 65 6.34 3.53 9.41
CA TYR A 65 5.68 2.28 9.04
C TYR A 65 6.60 1.08 9.23
N GLN A 66 6.03 0.02 9.80
CA GLN A 66 6.64 -1.30 9.90
C GLN A 66 5.68 -2.33 9.31
N ALA A 67 6.24 -3.44 8.87
CA ALA A 67 5.48 -4.58 8.41
C ALA A 67 6.09 -5.89 8.92
N TYR A 68 5.29 -6.94 8.95
CA TYR A 68 5.78 -8.30 8.84
C TYR A 68 5.82 -8.66 7.35
N SER A 69 6.91 -8.27 6.67
CA SER A 69 6.94 -8.10 5.22
C SER A 69 6.61 -9.37 4.45
N LYS A 70 7.08 -10.54 4.92
CA LYS A 70 6.77 -11.84 4.32
C LYS A 70 5.28 -12.15 4.28
N LEU A 71 4.56 -11.85 5.36
CA LEU A 71 3.13 -12.11 5.43
C LEU A 71 2.33 -11.01 4.75
N ALA A 72 2.72 -9.75 4.94
CA ALA A 72 2.07 -8.60 4.33
C ALA A 72 2.08 -8.69 2.80
N ILE A 73 3.22 -9.03 2.18
CA ILE A 73 3.29 -9.16 0.72
C ILE A 73 2.43 -10.30 0.20
N LYS A 74 2.35 -11.41 0.94
CA LYS A 74 1.47 -12.55 0.62
C LYS A 74 0.00 -12.15 0.71
N THR A 75 -0.40 -11.47 1.78
CA THR A 75 -1.77 -10.97 1.95
C THR A 75 -2.15 -9.96 0.86
N MET A 76 -1.25 -9.04 0.50
CA MET A 76 -1.47 -8.10 -0.62
C MET A 76 -1.67 -8.85 -1.95
N ALA A 77 -0.86 -9.87 -2.21
CA ALA A 77 -0.98 -10.73 -3.39
C ALA A 77 -2.32 -11.48 -3.45
N GLU A 78 -2.80 -12.01 -2.32
CA GLU A 78 -4.13 -12.64 -2.21
C GLU A 78 -5.26 -11.64 -2.49
N ILE A 79 -5.16 -10.42 -1.95
CA ILE A 79 -6.17 -9.37 -2.14
C ILE A 79 -6.29 -8.97 -3.62
N VAL A 80 -5.17 -8.76 -4.31
CA VAL A 80 -5.22 -8.43 -5.75
C VAL A 80 -5.72 -9.61 -6.58
N GLY A 81 -5.42 -10.85 -6.16
CA GLY A 81 -6.04 -12.07 -6.71
C GLY A 81 -7.57 -12.03 -6.63
N THR A 82 -8.13 -11.73 -5.47
CA THR A 82 -9.58 -11.56 -5.28
C THR A 82 -10.13 -10.37 -6.09
N ALA A 83 -9.38 -9.28 -6.25
CA ALA A 83 -9.79 -8.16 -7.09
C ALA A 83 -9.94 -8.57 -8.56
N PHE A 84 -9.05 -9.41 -9.09
CA PHE A 84 -9.18 -9.95 -10.44
C PHE A 84 -10.44 -10.78 -10.63
N GLU A 85 -10.78 -11.61 -9.65
CA GLU A 85 -12.00 -12.44 -9.71
C GLU A 85 -13.27 -11.58 -9.78
N ASN A 86 -13.29 -10.45 -9.07
CA ASN A 86 -14.47 -9.59 -8.92
C ASN A 86 -14.62 -8.51 -9.99
N PHE A 87 -13.52 -8.04 -10.60
CA PHE A 87 -13.54 -6.81 -11.42
C PHE A 87 -12.91 -6.95 -12.81
N LYS A 88 -12.49 -8.15 -13.23
CA LYS A 88 -11.81 -8.35 -14.53
C LYS A 88 -12.59 -7.78 -15.73
N PRO A 89 -11.87 -7.26 -16.75
CA PRO A 89 -10.40 -7.16 -16.83
C PRO A 89 -9.87 -5.90 -16.12
N ILE A 90 -8.82 -6.07 -15.32
CA ILE A 90 -8.05 -4.98 -14.71
C ILE A 90 -6.55 -5.26 -14.83
N ARG A 91 -5.72 -4.23 -14.63
CA ARG A 91 -4.34 -4.38 -14.12
C ARG A 91 -4.21 -3.55 -12.86
N CYS A 92 -3.34 -3.94 -11.93
CA CYS A 92 -3.17 -3.15 -10.72
C CYS A 92 -1.75 -3.14 -10.14
N ALA A 93 -1.44 -2.11 -9.37
CA ALA A 93 -0.21 -2.02 -8.58
C ALA A 93 -0.55 -1.54 -7.18
N VAL A 94 0.01 -2.19 -6.16
CA VAL A 94 -0.19 -1.86 -4.75
C VAL A 94 1.18 -1.74 -4.08
N HIS A 95 1.60 -0.52 -3.78
CA HIS A 95 2.89 -0.26 -3.17
C HIS A 95 2.68 0.42 -1.82
N HIS A 96 3.33 -0.09 -0.77
CA HIS A 96 3.29 0.52 0.56
C HIS A 96 4.72 0.86 1.01
N ARG A 97 4.87 2.09 1.55
CA ARG A 97 6.13 2.60 2.07
C ARG A 97 6.40 2.05 3.47
N LEU A 98 7.64 1.66 3.74
CA LEU A 98 8.17 1.31 5.05
C LEU A 98 9.04 2.45 5.59
N GLY A 99 9.30 2.43 6.90
CA GLY A 99 10.14 3.42 7.56
C GLY A 99 9.46 4.79 7.68
N THR A 100 10.26 5.84 7.66
CA THR A 100 9.79 7.22 7.88
C THR A 100 9.11 7.79 6.63
N VAL A 101 7.91 8.33 6.81
CA VAL A 101 7.10 9.02 5.80
C VAL A 101 6.77 10.43 6.31
N PRO A 102 7.49 11.47 5.85
CA PRO A 102 7.19 12.86 6.20
C PRO A 102 5.77 13.30 5.84
N VAL A 103 5.29 14.40 6.42
CA VAL A 103 4.05 15.07 5.99
C VAL A 103 4.08 15.38 4.50
N GLY A 104 2.95 15.18 3.82
CA GLY A 104 2.79 15.40 2.39
C GLY A 104 3.28 14.24 1.53
N GLU A 105 4.13 13.37 2.06
CA GLU A 105 4.71 12.24 1.33
C GLU A 105 3.75 11.04 1.28
N PRO A 106 3.80 10.24 0.20
CA PRO A 106 2.97 9.06 0.05
C PRO A 106 3.44 7.91 0.94
N SER A 107 2.50 7.29 1.63
CA SER A 107 2.68 6.03 2.38
C SER A 107 2.16 4.81 1.62
N ILE A 108 1.19 4.98 0.72
CA ILE A 108 0.62 3.91 -0.09
C ILE A 108 0.20 4.46 -1.45
N VAL A 109 0.41 3.67 -2.51
CA VAL A 109 -0.16 3.88 -3.84
C VAL A 109 -0.92 2.63 -4.26
N VAL A 110 -2.18 2.81 -4.65
CA VAL A 110 -2.97 1.81 -5.35
C VAL A 110 -3.25 2.37 -6.73
N ALA A 111 -2.83 1.68 -7.79
CA ALA A 111 -3.08 2.05 -9.17
C ALA A 111 -3.86 0.92 -9.84
N VAL A 112 -4.89 1.24 -10.62
CA VAL A 112 -5.71 0.27 -11.34
C VAL A 112 -6.02 0.80 -12.74
N SER A 113 -5.83 -0.02 -13.77
CA SER A 113 -6.37 0.21 -15.11
C SER A 113 -7.52 -0.75 -15.38
N ALA A 114 -8.53 -0.29 -16.14
CA ALA A 114 -9.65 -1.11 -16.62
C ALA A 114 -10.24 -0.51 -17.90
N PRO A 115 -10.94 -1.28 -18.77
CA PRO A 115 -11.57 -0.73 -19.97
C PRO A 115 -12.56 0.40 -19.67
N HIS A 116 -13.25 0.32 -18.53
CA HIS A 116 -14.27 1.27 -18.12
C HIS A 116 -14.06 1.73 -16.67
N ARG A 117 -14.47 2.97 -16.39
CA ARG A 117 -14.23 3.64 -15.10
C ARG A 117 -14.85 2.91 -13.91
N LYS A 118 -16.00 2.25 -14.09
CA LYS A 118 -16.77 1.65 -12.98
C LYS A 118 -15.96 0.57 -12.28
N GLU A 119 -15.37 -0.32 -13.06
CA GLU A 119 -14.54 -1.42 -12.58
C GLU A 119 -13.25 -0.89 -11.96
N ALA A 120 -12.60 0.10 -12.59
CA ALA A 120 -11.40 0.73 -12.05
C ALA A 120 -11.62 1.37 -10.66
N PHE A 121 -12.70 2.13 -10.48
CA PHE A 121 -13.03 2.73 -9.17
C PHE A 121 -13.30 1.67 -8.11
N ARG A 122 -14.15 0.69 -8.41
CA ARG A 122 -14.52 -0.36 -7.44
C ARG A 122 -13.34 -1.23 -7.05
N ALA A 123 -12.48 -1.58 -8.00
CA ALA A 123 -11.27 -2.36 -7.74
C ALA A 123 -10.26 -1.57 -6.89
N CYS A 124 -10.02 -0.29 -7.21
CA CYS A 124 -9.09 0.55 -6.45
C CYS A 124 -9.53 0.71 -4.99
N GLU A 125 -10.82 0.97 -4.76
CA GLU A 125 -11.39 1.07 -3.41
C GLU A 125 -11.32 -0.27 -2.67
N PHE A 126 -11.76 -1.36 -3.31
CA PHE A 126 -11.70 -2.70 -2.72
C PHE A 126 -10.28 -3.07 -2.27
N ILE A 127 -9.29 -2.88 -3.13
CA ILE A 127 -7.89 -3.20 -2.83
C ILE A 127 -7.40 -2.36 -1.65
N LEU A 128 -7.66 -1.06 -1.64
CA LEU A 128 -7.23 -0.17 -0.57
C LEU A 128 -7.79 -0.62 0.79
N GLU A 129 -9.10 -0.84 0.87
CA GLU A 129 -9.77 -1.19 2.11
C GLU A 129 -9.35 -2.57 2.61
N GLU A 130 -9.21 -3.55 1.72
CA GLU A 130 -8.74 -4.89 2.09
C GLU A 130 -7.28 -4.88 2.56
N VAL A 131 -6.40 -4.07 1.93
CA VAL A 131 -5.00 -3.93 2.36
C VAL A 131 -4.92 -3.32 3.75
N LYS A 132 -5.65 -2.23 4.00
CA LYS A 132 -5.71 -1.58 5.33
C LYS A 132 -6.22 -2.52 6.42
N ARG A 133 -7.21 -3.35 6.07
CA ARG A 133 -7.87 -4.26 7.01
C ARG A 133 -7.04 -5.49 7.32
N LYS A 134 -6.37 -6.08 6.32
CA LYS A 134 -5.76 -7.42 6.42
C LYS A 134 -4.24 -7.43 6.43
N ALA A 135 -3.57 -6.52 5.72
CA ALA A 135 -2.12 -6.60 5.56
C ALA A 135 -1.42 -6.26 6.88
N GLN A 136 -0.36 -7.01 7.23
CA GLN A 136 0.37 -6.82 8.47
C GLN A 136 1.37 -5.68 8.33
N ILE A 137 0.83 -4.47 8.15
CA ILE A 137 1.54 -3.20 8.04
C ILE A 137 0.94 -2.26 9.10
N TRP A 138 1.77 -1.70 9.96
CA TRP A 138 1.31 -0.84 11.04
C TRP A 138 2.22 0.38 11.20
N LYS A 139 1.64 1.43 11.79
CA LYS A 139 2.40 2.60 12.22
C LYS A 139 3.13 2.26 13.51
N ARG A 140 4.45 2.47 13.57
CA ARG A 140 5.23 2.32 14.80
C ARG A 140 4.88 3.45 15.76
N GLY A 141 4.48 3.10 16.98
CA GLY A 141 4.19 4.09 18.02
C GLY A 141 5.44 4.49 18.81
N LYS A 142 5.75 5.79 18.84
CA LYS A 142 6.35 6.51 19.99
C LYS A 142 6.26 8.04 19.81
N LEU A 143 5.58 8.69 20.79
CA LEU A 143 5.45 10.13 21.14
C LEU A 143 5.38 11.13 19.95
N ASP A 144 4.23 11.69 19.57
CA ASP A 144 3.31 12.44 20.43
C ASP A 144 1.81 12.22 20.17
N ILE A 145 1.36 11.26 19.37
CA ILE A 145 -0.07 10.91 19.29
C ILE A 145 -0.28 9.45 18.92
N ILE A 146 -1.00 8.74 19.77
CA ILE A 146 -1.48 7.38 19.55
C ILE A 146 -2.67 7.44 18.59
N LEU A 147 -2.70 6.57 17.58
CA LEU A 147 -3.80 5.61 17.38
C LEU A 147 -3.28 4.47 16.51
N SER A 148 -3.09 3.32 17.14
CA SER A 148 -3.23 2.03 16.48
C SER A 148 -4.71 1.78 16.25
N TYR A 149 -5.19 2.03 15.04
CA TYR A 149 -6.35 1.34 14.51
C TYR A 149 -5.99 0.90 13.10
N SER A 150 -6.24 -0.38 12.81
CA SER A 150 -6.55 -0.79 11.44
C SER A 150 -7.67 0.15 10.98
N ILE A 151 -7.44 0.80 9.85
CA ILE A 151 -8.44 1.65 9.21
C ILE A 151 -9.57 0.75 8.74
#